data_AF-A0A0F9T9N6-F1
#
_entry.id   AF-A0A0F9T9N6-F1
#
_cell.length_a   1.000
_cell.length_b   1.000
_cell.length_c   1.000
_cell.angle_alpha   90.00
_cell.angle_beta   90.00
_cell.angle_gamma   90.00
#
_symmetry.space_group_name_H-M   'P 1'
#
loop_
_entity.id
_entity.type
_entity.pdbx_description
1 polymer ?
#
loop_
_entity_poly.entity_id
_entity_poly.type
_entity_poly.pdbx_seq_one_letter_code
_entity_poly.pdbx_strand_id
1 'polypeptide(L)' 'MGDIADMMLDGTLCEGCGEYLGTDAGYPQYCAGCEPDQIDDQRVDCWPKASKVNCPECGKRVKAAGVEDHRRDVHGVKP' A
#
# COMPACT_ATOMS: atom_id res chain seq x y z
N MET A 1 7.11 -1.46 -30.63
CA MET A 1 6.81 -0.69 -29.39
C MET A 1 5.32 -0.79 -29.06
N GLY A 2 4.85 -2.03 -28.91
CA GLY A 2 3.63 -2.41 -28.19
C GLY A 2 3.90 -3.63 -27.30
N ASP A 3 5.16 -4.10 -27.28
CA ASP A 3 5.54 -5.46 -26.93
C ASP A 3 5.47 -5.68 -25.41
N ILE A 4 5.76 -4.65 -24.63
CA ILE A 4 5.67 -4.72 -23.15
C ILE A 4 4.22 -4.67 -22.69
N ALA A 5 3.37 -3.86 -23.34
CA ALA A 5 1.96 -3.77 -23.01
C ALA A 5 1.23 -5.08 -23.41
N ASP A 6 1.61 -5.66 -24.55
CA ASP A 6 1.10 -6.95 -25.01
C ASP A 6 1.49 -8.08 -24.05
N MET A 7 2.76 -8.12 -23.60
CA MET A 7 3.22 -9.08 -22.60
C MET A 7 2.54 -8.92 -21.22
N MET A 8 2.11 -7.71 -20.84
CA MET A 8 1.31 -7.50 -19.63
C MET A 8 -0.13 -8.01 -19.79
N LEU A 9 -0.73 -7.80 -20.95
CA LEU A 9 -2.11 -8.20 -21.24
C LEU A 9 -2.26 -9.71 -21.46
N ASP A 10 -1.22 -10.35 -21.97
CA ASP A 10 -1.16 -11.79 -22.21
C ASP A 10 -0.79 -12.60 -20.93
N GLY A 11 -0.34 -11.92 -19.87
CA GLY A 11 -0.01 -12.53 -18.59
C GLY A 11 1.44 -12.99 -18.46
N THR A 12 2.26 -12.77 -19.48
CA THR A 12 3.72 -12.94 -19.47
C THR A 12 4.38 -12.04 -18.40
N LEU A 13 3.89 -10.82 -18.23
CA LEU A 13 4.31 -9.84 -17.22
C LEU A 13 3.15 -9.54 -16.26
N CYS A 14 3.50 -9.23 -15.02
CA CYS A 14 2.56 -8.70 -14.03
C CYS A 14 1.97 -7.37 -14.52
N GLU A 15 0.65 -7.25 -14.54
CA GLU A 15 -0.05 -6.04 -14.96
C GLU A 15 0.24 -4.84 -14.03
N GLY A 16 0.58 -5.09 -12.77
CA GLY A 16 0.83 -4.05 -11.76
C GLY A 16 2.26 -3.51 -11.71
N CYS A 17 3.26 -4.37 -11.95
CA CYS A 17 4.67 -4.02 -11.76
C CYS A 17 5.58 -4.35 -12.95
N GLY A 18 5.09 -5.12 -13.94
CA GLY A 18 5.88 -5.53 -15.10
C GLY A 18 6.92 -6.62 -14.82
N GLU A 19 6.86 -7.31 -13.68
CA GLU A 19 7.72 -8.46 -13.40
C GLU A 19 7.33 -9.67 -14.26
N TYR A 20 8.33 -10.40 -14.76
CA TYR A 20 8.13 -11.60 -15.57
C TYR A 20 7.63 -12.76 -14.72
N LEU A 21 6.42 -13.24 -15.04
CA LEU A 21 5.75 -14.29 -14.28
C LEU A 21 6.11 -15.70 -14.79
N GLY A 22 6.75 -15.80 -15.95
CA GLY A 22 7.13 -17.09 -16.54
C GLY A 22 5.94 -17.99 -16.90
N THR A 23 4.74 -17.42 -16.95
CA THR A 23 3.50 -18.06 -17.37
C THR A 23 2.88 -17.23 -18.49
N ASP A 24 2.37 -17.91 -19.52
CA ASP A 24 1.67 -17.32 -20.66
C ASP A 24 0.22 -17.73 -20.48
N ALA A 25 -0.48 -17.00 -19.61
CA ALA A 25 -1.82 -17.38 -19.18
C ALA A 25 -2.88 -17.05 -20.26
N GLY A 26 -2.56 -16.17 -21.21
CA GLY A 26 -3.47 -15.62 -22.21
C GLY A 26 -4.44 -14.58 -21.63
N TYR A 27 -4.20 -14.14 -20.39
CA TYR A 27 -4.97 -13.10 -19.70
C TYR A 27 -4.08 -12.42 -18.64
N PRO A 28 -4.39 -11.17 -18.25
CA PRO A 28 -3.56 -10.44 -17.31
C PRO A 28 -3.42 -11.17 -15.98
N GLN A 29 -2.19 -11.18 -15.47
CA GLN A 29 -1.82 -11.83 -14.22
C GLN A 29 -1.18 -10.82 -13.26
N TYR A 30 -1.21 -11.17 -11.98
CA TYR A 30 -0.48 -10.46 -10.94
C TYR A 30 0.52 -11.41 -10.28
N CYS A 31 1.71 -10.91 -9.96
CA CYS A 31 2.63 -11.66 -9.09
C CYS A 31 2.05 -11.76 -7.68
N ALA A 32 2.57 -12.65 -6.84
CA ALA A 32 2.14 -12.77 -5.43
C ALA A 32 2.23 -11.46 -4.61
N GLY A 33 3.04 -10.48 -5.05
CA GLY A 33 3.09 -9.14 -4.45
C GLY A 33 2.01 -8.17 -4.95
N CYS A 34 1.41 -8.45 -6.11
CA CYS A 34 0.32 -7.69 -6.72
C CYS A 34 -1.02 -8.44 -6.71
N GLU A 35 -1.04 -9.72 -6.33
CA GLU A 35 -2.25 -10.55 -6.26
C GLU A 35 -3.32 -9.84 -5.43
N PRO A 36 -4.50 -9.55 -6.00
CA PRO A 36 -5.53 -8.80 -5.32
C PRO A 36 -6.38 -9.74 -4.43
N ASP A 37 -5.78 -10.32 -3.40
CA ASP A 37 -6.56 -10.77 -2.25
C ASP A 37 -6.52 -9.64 -1.20
N GLN A 38 -7.61 -8.88 -1.11
CA GLN A 38 -7.83 -7.87 -0.06
C GLN A 38 -7.01 -6.56 -0.12
N ILE A 39 -6.81 -5.95 -1.30
CA ILE A 39 -6.25 -4.59 -1.36
C ILE A 39 -7.38 -3.53 -1.27
N ASP A 40 -7.91 -3.37 -0.06
CA ASP A 40 -8.52 -2.11 0.37
C ASP A 40 -7.47 -0.99 0.22
N ASP A 41 -7.81 0.07 -0.53
CA ASP A 41 -7.13 1.36 -0.53
C ASP A 41 -5.64 1.40 -0.95
N GLN A 42 -5.09 0.56 -1.85
CA GLN A 42 -3.70 0.75 -2.31
C GLN A 42 -3.53 0.60 -3.83
N ARG A 43 -4.06 1.56 -4.59
CA ARG A 43 -3.48 1.87 -5.91
C ARG A 43 -2.16 2.61 -5.68
N VAL A 44 -1.05 1.90 -5.89
CA VAL A 44 0.22 2.32 -6.54
C VAL A 44 0.80 3.72 -6.28
N ASP A 45 0.71 4.24 -5.06
CA ASP A 45 1.66 5.24 -4.62
C ASP A 45 2.79 4.54 -3.87
N CYS A 46 3.99 4.53 -4.45
CA CYS A 46 5.26 4.25 -3.78
C CYS A 46 5.57 5.35 -2.72
N TRP A 47 4.64 5.59 -1.81
CA TRP A 47 4.70 6.60 -0.76
C TRP A 47 4.50 5.92 0.59
N PRO A 48 5.43 6.04 1.55
CA PRO A 48 5.28 5.39 2.84
C PRO A 48 4.04 5.95 3.54
N LYS A 49 2.96 5.16 3.59
CA LYS A 49 1.76 5.53 4.35
C LYS A 49 2.18 5.71 5.81
N ALA A 50 2.04 6.95 6.29
CA ALA A 50 2.44 7.31 7.65
C ALA A 50 1.72 6.43 8.67
N SER A 51 2.50 5.63 9.41
CA SER A 51 1.98 4.73 10.45
C SER A 51 1.14 5.52 11.47
N LYS A 52 -0.09 5.05 11.70
CA LYS A 52 -0.97 5.56 12.77
C LYS A 52 -0.69 4.78 14.04
N VAL A 53 -0.52 5.48 15.16
CA VAL A 53 -0.30 4.91 16.50
C VAL A 53 -1.51 5.20 17.40
N ASN A 54 -1.74 4.35 18.40
CA ASN A 54 -2.76 4.60 19.41
C ASN A 54 -2.22 5.57 20.46
N CYS A 55 -3.00 6.58 20.84
CA CYS A 55 -2.70 7.37 22.01
C CYS A 55 -2.87 6.51 23.27
N PRO A 56 -1.88 6.46 24.18
CA PRO A 56 -1.94 5.63 25.39
C PRO A 56 -2.99 6.09 26.41
N GLU A 57 -3.51 7.32 26.31
CA GLU A 57 -4.39 7.91 27.32
C GLU A 57 -5.88 7.87 26.94
N CYS A 58 -6.20 7.94 25.64
CA CYS A 58 -7.58 7.82 25.15
C CYS A 58 -7.83 6.64 24.20
N GLY A 59 -6.80 5.90 23.80
CA GLY A 59 -6.90 4.81 22.82
C GLY A 59 -7.21 5.29 21.39
N LYS A 60 -7.19 6.60 21.12
CA LYS A 60 -7.52 7.16 19.81
C LYS A 60 -6.36 6.98 18.83
N ARG A 61 -6.68 6.54 17.60
CA ARG A 61 -5.71 6.36 16.52
C ARG A 61 -5.32 7.71 15.91
N VAL A 62 -4.08 8.13 16.11
CA VAL A 62 -3.51 9.38 15.59
C VAL A 62 -2.24 9.10 14.78
N LYS A 63 -1.77 10.04 13.97
CA LYS A 63 -0.51 9.86 13.22
C LYS A 63 0.66 9.76 14.20
N ALA A 64 1.65 8.91 13.91
CA ALA A 64 2.85 8.76 14.76
C ALA A 64 3.51 10.12 15.07
N ALA A 65 3.66 10.97 14.06
CA ALA A 65 4.26 12.30 14.21
C ALA A 65 3.43 13.28 15.08
N GLY A 66 2.12 13.06 15.21
CA GLY A 66 1.20 13.96 15.91
C GLY A 66 0.74 13.44 17.27
N VAL A 67 1.28 12.31 17.75
CA VAL A 67 0.81 11.72 19.02
C VAL A 67 1.15 12.59 20.22
N GLU A 68 2.29 13.29 20.22
CA GLU A 68 2.65 14.22 21.29
C GLU A 68 1.79 15.48 21.29
N ASP A 69 1.54 16.05 20.11
CA ASP A 69 0.68 17.22 19.95
C ASP A 69 -0.75 16.91 20.42
N HIS A 70 -1.29 15.76 20.00
CA HIS A 70 -2.57 15.26 20.48
C HIS A 70 -2.62 15.10 22.01
N ARG A 71 -1.54 14.63 22.63
CA ARG A 71 -1.46 14.50 24.10
C ARG A 71 -1.43 15.87 24.79
N ARG A 72 -0.78 16.87 24.21
CA ARG A 72 -0.73 18.23 24.78
C ARG A 72 -2.07 18.94 24.65
N ASP A 73 -2.70 18.87 23.48
CA ASP A 73 -3.94 19.59 23.18
C ASP A 73 -5.16 18.96 23.88
N VAL A 74 -5.26 17.62 23.87
CA VAL A 74 -6.44 16.90 24.41
C VAL A 74 -6.26 16.50 25.86
N HIS A 75 -5.06 16.08 26.26
CA HIS A 75 -4.81 15.57 27.62
C HIS A 75 -4.09 16.58 28.52
N GLY A 76 -3.62 17.71 27.99
CA GLY A 76 -2.96 18.76 28.79
C GLY A 76 -1.69 18.29 29.50
N VAL A 77 -1.13 17.14 29.13
CA VAL A 77 0.04 16.55 29.79
C VAL A 77 1.26 17.40 29.43
N LYS A 78 1.72 18.20 30.40
CA LYS A 78 3.04 18.81 30.35
C LYS A 78 4.09 17.73 30.69
N PRO A 79 5.23 17.69 29.99
CA PRO A 79 6.29 16.72 30.23
C PRO A 79 6.85 16.80 31.66
#